data_AF-A0A7W0XGV9-F1
#
_entry.id   AF-A0A7W0XGV9-F1
#
_cell.length_a   1.000
_cell.length_b   1.000
_cell.length_c   1.000
_cell.angle_alpha   90.00
_cell.angle_beta   90.00
_cell.angle_gamma   90.00
#
_symmetry.space_group_name_H-M   'P 1'
#
loop_
_entity.id
_entity.type
_entity.pdbx_description
1 polymer ?
#
loop_
_entity_poly.entity_id
_entity_poly.type
_entity_poly.pdbx_seq_one_letter_code
_entity_poly.pdbx_strand_id
1 'polypeptide(L)'
;MRHAHTHLVLFFIVLATFLVAASFDSRPVHGQSREGGKTVRRGTGGSRVKRTALVREKPAEASRESSTASSLRLAAPRNASLRRELSWTFGGKQQRGWHIYEPLISRLLQTEHDSTSEGFAAALTSWQKRSGLKPSGVLDKESLNAMVSEWQGKRLQERSYPPPEDLVTAPASDFYDPTRADDLRQVERKTYAAYKRLVATAVADRSLGLARSSKGELAPTEKYLKIISAFRSREYQEKLRRKSPNAGRAGLAVNSPHFTGRTLDLFVGGEPVETKNSNRAIQVQTRVYQWLVRNADRFGFRPYYYEPWHWEYVK
;
A
#
# COMPACT_ATOMS: atom_id res chain seq x y z
N MET A 1 -5.86 -14.33 52.57
CA MET A 1 -7.26 -14.12 52.16
C MET A 1 -7.39 -12.73 51.55
N ARG A 2 -7.67 -12.72 50.23
CA ARG A 2 -8.29 -11.69 49.38
C ARG A 2 -8.10 -10.20 49.72
N HIS A 3 -7.26 -9.56 48.90
CA HIS A 3 -7.31 -8.12 48.61
C HIS A 3 -8.44 -7.81 47.63
N ALA A 4 -9.15 -6.70 47.87
CA ALA A 4 -10.00 -6.05 46.87
C ALA A 4 -9.69 -4.55 46.88
N HIS A 5 -8.97 -4.09 45.86
CA HIS A 5 -8.92 -2.68 45.48
C HIS A 5 -9.38 -2.58 44.03
N THR A 6 -10.57 -2.02 43.89
CA THR A 6 -11.27 -1.82 42.63
C THR A 6 -10.77 -0.51 42.02
N HIS A 7 -10.01 -0.56 40.92
CA HIS A 7 -9.73 0.63 40.11
C HIS A 7 -10.64 0.64 38.89
N LEU A 8 -11.54 1.63 38.92
CA LEU A 8 -12.42 2.08 37.85
C LEU A 8 -11.57 2.75 36.76
N VAL A 9 -11.61 2.26 35.52
CA VAL A 9 -11.04 2.97 34.36
C VAL A 9 -12.16 3.25 33.36
N LEU A 10 -12.55 4.53 33.31
CA LEU A 10 -13.48 5.11 32.34
C LEU A 10 -12.74 5.39 31.03
N PHE A 11 -13.24 4.85 29.93
CA PHE A 11 -12.85 5.25 28.57
C PHE A 11 -13.85 6.29 28.04
N PHE A 12 -13.36 7.48 27.71
CA PHE A 12 -14.11 8.47 26.94
C PHE A 12 -13.85 8.28 25.44
N ILE A 13 -14.91 8.05 24.66
CA ILE A 13 -14.89 8.19 23.20
C ILE A 13 -15.78 9.38 22.86
N VAL A 14 -15.18 10.47 22.39
CA VAL A 14 -15.90 11.61 21.79
C VAL A 14 -15.99 11.37 20.29
N LEU A 15 -17.21 11.25 19.77
CA LEU A 15 -17.50 11.15 18.35
C LEU A 15 -18.37 12.34 17.92
N ALA A 16 -17.79 13.25 17.14
CA ALA A 16 -18.53 14.33 16.50
C ALA A 16 -19.19 13.80 15.21
N THR A 17 -20.51 13.91 15.13
CA THR A 17 -21.33 13.59 13.98
C THR A 17 -21.50 14.81 13.08
N PHE A 18 -21.18 14.67 11.78
CA PHE A 18 -21.74 15.53 10.74
C PHE A 18 -22.35 14.64 9.65
N LEU A 19 -23.66 14.85 9.46
CA LEU A 19 -24.50 14.27 8.42
C LEU A 19 -24.51 15.20 7.20
N VAL A 20 -24.16 14.67 6.02
CA VAL A 20 -24.64 15.21 4.74
C VAL A 20 -25.03 14.02 3.87
N ALA A 21 -26.32 13.95 3.54
CA ALA A 21 -26.89 12.97 2.63
C ALA A 21 -26.88 13.53 1.20
N ALA A 22 -26.38 12.74 0.25
CA ALA A 22 -26.67 12.92 -1.17
C ALA A 22 -26.72 11.54 -1.83
N SER A 23 -27.92 11.14 -2.22
CA SER A 23 -28.20 9.94 -3.01
C SER A 23 -28.02 10.28 -4.49
N PHE A 24 -27.26 9.48 -5.23
CA PHE A 24 -27.36 9.46 -6.70
C PHE A 24 -27.48 8.02 -7.21
N ASP A 25 -28.60 7.82 -7.89
CA ASP A 25 -29.03 6.64 -8.61
C ASP A 25 -28.20 6.49 -9.90
N SER A 26 -27.82 5.28 -10.28
CA SER A 26 -27.06 5.03 -11.51
C SER A 26 -27.66 3.86 -12.27
N ARG A 27 -28.43 4.19 -13.32
CA ARG A 27 -28.84 3.24 -14.36
C ARG A 27 -27.73 3.15 -15.44
N PRO A 28 -27.41 1.96 -15.97
CA PRO A 28 -26.49 1.83 -17.09
C PRO A 28 -27.23 2.02 -18.42
N VAL A 29 -26.67 2.84 -19.31
CA VAL A 29 -27.08 2.98 -20.71
C VAL A 29 -26.11 2.14 -21.57
N HIS A 30 -26.65 1.11 -22.22
CA HIS A 30 -26.01 0.37 -23.31
C HIS A 30 -26.26 1.10 -24.63
N GLY A 31 -25.19 1.47 -25.34
CA GLY A 31 -25.25 2.01 -26.70
C GLY A 31 -24.63 1.03 -27.70
N GLN A 32 -25.48 0.31 -28.44
CA GLN A 32 -25.11 -0.37 -29.68
C GLN A 32 -25.16 0.63 -30.85
N SER A 33 -24.20 0.58 -31.78
CA SER A 33 -24.30 1.26 -33.07
C SER A 33 -23.75 0.38 -34.19
N ARG A 34 -24.72 -0.14 -34.96
CA ARG A 34 -24.80 -0.45 -36.40
C ARG A 34 -23.50 -0.50 -37.24
N GLU A 35 -23.31 -1.67 -37.86
CA GLU A 35 -22.66 -1.87 -39.15
C GLU A 35 -23.66 -1.70 -40.32
N GLY A 36 -23.17 -1.28 -41.49
CA GLY A 36 -23.90 -1.33 -42.76
C GLY A 36 -23.08 -0.98 -44.00
N GLY A 37 -22.81 -1.99 -44.85
CA GLY A 37 -22.75 -1.97 -46.34
C GLY A 37 -21.58 -1.24 -47.06
N LYS A 38 -20.67 -1.95 -47.77
CA LYS A 38 -20.67 -2.31 -49.24
C LYS A 38 -20.58 -1.08 -50.19
N THR A 39 -19.79 -0.98 -51.27
CA THR A 39 -19.17 -1.94 -52.22
C THR A 39 -18.20 -1.22 -53.20
N VAL A 40 -17.09 -1.88 -53.58
CA VAL A 40 -16.43 -2.07 -54.92
C VAL A 40 -16.39 -0.95 -55.99
N ARG A 41 -15.17 -0.59 -56.48
CA ARG A 41 -14.75 -0.77 -57.91
C ARG A 41 -13.25 -0.48 -58.17
N ARG A 42 -12.78 -1.14 -59.24
CA ARG A 42 -11.42 -1.39 -59.74
C ARG A 42 -11.02 -0.36 -60.80
N GLY A 43 -9.73 0.03 -60.86
CA GLY A 43 -9.18 0.85 -61.94
C GLY A 43 -7.65 0.83 -61.97
N THR A 44 -7.10 0.25 -63.02
CA THR A 44 -5.68 0.08 -63.38
C THR A 44 -5.07 1.33 -64.03
N GLY A 45 -3.76 1.54 -63.87
CA GLY A 45 -2.98 2.42 -64.75
C GLY A 45 -1.66 2.88 -64.12
N GLY A 46 -0.54 2.31 -64.58
CA GLY A 46 0.80 2.70 -64.14
C GLY A 46 1.34 3.91 -64.90
N SER A 47 2.29 4.63 -64.28
CA SER A 47 3.44 5.20 -64.99
C SER A 47 4.58 5.53 -64.03
N ARG A 48 5.74 5.71 -64.61
CA ARG A 48 7.08 5.42 -64.13
C ARG A 48 7.83 6.76 -63.90
N VAL A 49 8.76 6.74 -62.94
CA VAL A 49 9.95 7.62 -62.80
C VAL A 49 9.73 9.06 -62.26
N LYS A 50 10.25 9.35 -61.06
CA LYS A 50 11.58 9.98 -60.87
C LYS A 50 12.03 9.86 -59.42
N ARG A 51 13.18 9.19 -59.25
CA ARG A 51 14.04 9.23 -58.07
C ARG A 51 14.53 10.66 -57.91
N THR A 52 14.23 11.28 -56.78
CA THR A 52 14.95 12.47 -56.29
C THR A 52 15.59 12.09 -54.96
N ALA A 53 16.84 12.52 -54.81
CA ALA A 53 17.81 12.08 -53.84
C ALA A 53 17.30 11.99 -52.39
N LEU A 54 17.57 10.85 -51.75
CA LEU A 54 17.59 10.69 -50.30
C LEU A 54 18.75 11.54 -49.75
N VAL A 55 18.46 12.80 -49.41
CA VAL A 55 19.19 13.45 -48.32
C VAL A 55 18.80 12.67 -47.07
N ARG A 56 19.72 11.81 -46.62
CA ARG A 56 19.62 11.15 -45.33
C ARG A 56 19.87 12.20 -44.26
N GLU A 57 18.89 13.08 -44.05
CA GLU A 57 18.85 13.84 -42.81
C GLU A 57 18.69 12.83 -41.68
N LYS A 58 19.51 12.99 -40.67
CA LYS A 58 19.41 12.28 -39.40
C LYS A 58 18.89 13.29 -38.35
N PRO A 59 17.58 13.67 -38.28
CA PRO A 59 17.10 14.58 -37.24
C PRO A 59 16.14 13.93 -36.23
N ALA A 60 15.90 12.62 -36.30
CA ALA A 60 14.89 11.96 -35.46
C ALA A 60 15.33 11.73 -34.00
N GLU A 61 16.63 11.64 -33.71
CA GLU A 61 17.14 11.39 -32.35
C GLU A 61 17.16 12.67 -31.51
N ALA A 62 17.75 13.75 -32.02
CA ALA A 62 17.86 15.03 -31.29
C ALA A 62 16.49 15.69 -31.02
N SER A 63 15.51 15.54 -31.93
CA SER A 63 14.15 16.06 -31.73
C SER A 63 13.33 15.25 -30.72
N ARG A 64 13.58 13.93 -30.62
CA ARG A 64 12.94 13.05 -29.62
C ARG A 64 13.54 13.24 -28.23
N GLU A 65 14.85 13.45 -28.12
CA GLU A 65 15.50 13.75 -26.84
C GLU A 65 15.05 15.10 -26.28
N SER A 66 15.00 16.14 -27.12
CA SER A 66 14.51 17.48 -26.74
C SER A 66 13.03 17.48 -26.31
N SER A 67 12.16 16.77 -27.03
CA SER A 67 10.74 16.66 -26.67
C SER A 67 10.50 15.81 -25.41
N THR A 68 11.28 14.75 -25.21
CA THR A 68 11.20 13.94 -23.98
C THR A 68 11.68 14.74 -22.77
N ALA A 69 12.83 15.41 -22.86
CA ALA A 69 13.35 16.29 -21.80
C ALA A 69 12.37 17.41 -21.45
N SER A 70 11.72 18.03 -22.45
CA SER A 70 10.68 19.03 -22.25
C SER A 70 9.46 18.47 -21.49
N SER A 71 9.00 17.27 -21.88
CA SER A 71 7.86 16.62 -21.21
C SER A 71 8.12 16.28 -19.74
N LEU A 72 9.33 15.82 -19.42
CA LEU A 72 9.74 15.51 -18.04
C LEU A 72 9.84 16.76 -17.17
N ARG A 73 10.37 17.85 -17.72
CA ARG A 73 10.44 19.16 -17.04
C ARG A 73 9.05 19.70 -16.67
N LEU A 74 8.03 19.44 -17.49
CA LEU A 74 6.65 19.81 -17.20
C LEU A 74 5.96 18.84 -16.24
N ALA A 75 6.37 17.57 -16.19
CA ALA A 75 5.79 16.57 -15.32
C ALA A 75 6.16 16.79 -13.83
N ALA A 76 7.40 17.18 -13.55
CA ALA A 76 7.92 17.47 -12.21
C ALA A 76 7.03 18.44 -11.38
N PRO A 77 6.72 19.67 -11.84
CA PRO A 77 5.83 20.58 -11.10
C PRO A 77 4.39 20.06 -11.01
N ARG A 78 3.93 19.28 -12.01
CA ARG A 78 2.60 18.66 -11.95
C ARG A 78 2.52 17.62 -10.85
N ASN A 79 3.56 16.79 -10.69
CA ASN A 79 3.66 15.84 -9.59
C ASN A 79 3.68 16.55 -8.23
N ALA A 80 4.38 17.69 -8.11
CA ALA A 80 4.41 18.47 -6.88
C ALA A 80 3.02 18.95 -6.42
N SER A 81 2.15 19.38 -7.34
CA SER A 81 0.75 19.70 -7.04
C SER A 81 -0.06 18.44 -6.70
N LEU A 82 -0.05 17.44 -7.58
CA LEU A 82 -0.86 16.23 -7.42
C LEU A 82 -0.51 15.43 -6.16
N ARG A 83 0.74 15.49 -5.69
CA ARG A 83 1.20 14.90 -4.43
C ARG A 83 0.30 15.23 -3.24
N ARG A 84 -0.25 16.45 -3.20
CA ARG A 84 -1.13 16.95 -2.12
C ARG A 84 -2.56 17.18 -2.55
N GLU A 85 -2.85 17.20 -3.84
CA GLU A 85 -4.13 17.68 -4.37
C GLU A 85 -4.89 16.67 -5.22
N LEU A 86 -4.26 15.56 -5.62
CA LEU A 86 -4.93 14.54 -6.42
C LEU A 86 -6.20 14.06 -5.71
N SER A 87 -7.34 14.23 -6.36
CA SER A 87 -8.63 13.73 -5.89
C SER A 87 -8.83 12.30 -6.41
N TRP A 88 -9.02 11.35 -5.51
CA TRP A 88 -9.27 9.95 -5.84
C TRP A 88 -10.02 9.25 -4.71
N THR A 89 -10.47 8.02 -4.93
CA THR A 89 -11.29 7.28 -3.97
C THR A 89 -10.71 5.91 -3.70
N PHE A 90 -10.83 5.45 -2.45
CA PHE A 90 -10.55 4.08 -2.08
C PHE A 90 -11.51 3.59 -1.01
N GLY A 91 -12.08 2.39 -1.20
CA GLY A 91 -13.03 1.81 -0.25
C GLY A 91 -14.25 2.70 0.02
N GLY A 92 -14.69 3.46 -0.98
CA GLY A 92 -15.77 4.44 -0.87
C GLY A 92 -15.40 5.75 -0.14
N LYS A 93 -14.15 5.90 0.34
CA LYS A 93 -13.67 7.11 0.99
C LYS A 93 -12.93 8.00 0.00
N GLN A 94 -13.29 9.28 0.00
CA GLN A 94 -12.52 10.31 -0.68
C GLN A 94 -11.11 10.42 -0.08
N GLN A 95 -10.11 10.43 -0.95
CA GLN A 95 -8.70 10.62 -0.63
C GLN A 95 -8.19 11.91 -1.29
N ARG A 96 -7.11 12.47 -0.74
CA ARG A 96 -6.48 13.69 -1.24
C ARG A 96 -4.97 13.52 -1.29
N GLY A 97 -4.40 13.74 -2.48
CA GLY A 97 -2.99 13.53 -2.77
C GLY A 97 -2.56 12.07 -2.69
N TRP A 98 -1.27 11.85 -2.94
CA TRP A 98 -0.63 10.53 -2.84
C TRP A 98 0.62 10.51 -1.96
N HIS A 99 0.98 11.62 -1.30
CA HIS A 99 2.17 11.73 -0.44
C HIS A 99 2.29 10.64 0.64
N ILE A 100 1.17 10.14 1.19
CA ILE A 100 1.20 9.07 2.19
C ILE A 100 1.73 7.75 1.59
N TYR A 101 1.59 7.55 0.28
CA TYR A 101 2.03 6.34 -0.40
C TYR A 101 3.43 6.48 -1.03
N GLU A 102 4.07 7.64 -0.85
CA GLU A 102 5.35 7.97 -1.49
C GLU A 102 6.44 6.90 -1.27
N PRO A 103 6.64 6.31 -0.06
CA PRO A 103 7.61 5.23 0.09
C PRO A 103 7.31 3.99 -0.76
N LEU A 104 6.04 3.61 -0.90
CA LEU A 104 5.61 2.48 -1.74
C LEU A 104 5.78 2.79 -3.22
N ILE A 105 5.45 4.01 -3.63
CA ILE A 105 5.63 4.52 -5.00
C ILE A 105 7.12 4.47 -5.37
N SER A 106 7.99 5.08 -4.57
CA SER A 106 9.43 5.09 -4.83
C SER A 106 10.02 3.68 -4.89
N ARG A 107 9.55 2.76 -4.03
CA ARG A 107 9.96 1.35 -4.06
C ARG A 107 9.50 0.64 -5.32
N LEU A 108 8.29 0.92 -5.81
CA LEU A 108 7.74 0.33 -7.03
C LEU A 108 8.48 0.85 -8.28
N LEU A 109 8.75 2.15 -8.31
CA LEU A 109 9.49 2.81 -9.37
C LEU A 109 10.99 2.51 -9.34
N GLN A 110 11.49 1.97 -8.21
CA GLN A 110 12.92 1.72 -7.97
C GLN A 110 13.76 3.00 -8.10
N THR A 111 13.29 4.07 -7.45
CA THR A 111 13.92 5.39 -7.51
C THR A 111 14.15 5.97 -6.11
N GLU A 112 15.25 6.70 -5.96
CA GLU A 112 15.55 7.52 -4.78
C GLU A 112 15.34 9.02 -5.06
N HIS A 113 14.96 9.37 -6.29
CA HIS A 113 14.69 10.74 -6.67
C HIS A 113 13.47 11.30 -5.93
N ASP A 114 13.56 12.56 -5.51
CA ASP A 114 12.44 13.29 -4.91
C ASP A 114 11.25 13.30 -5.87
N SER A 115 10.05 13.12 -5.34
CA SER A 115 8.84 12.95 -6.13
C SER A 115 8.40 14.19 -6.92
N THR A 116 9.07 15.33 -6.69
CA THR A 116 8.90 16.58 -7.43
C THR A 116 10.00 16.84 -8.47
N SER A 117 10.91 15.89 -8.68
CA SER A 117 12.05 16.02 -9.60
C SER A 117 11.80 15.41 -10.99
N GLU A 118 12.61 15.83 -11.97
CA GLU A 118 12.65 15.22 -13.31
C GLU A 118 13.07 13.75 -13.27
N GLY A 119 13.96 13.37 -12.34
CA GLY A 119 14.40 11.98 -12.16
C GLY A 119 13.28 11.05 -11.72
N PHE A 120 12.38 11.52 -10.85
CA PHE A 120 11.18 10.78 -10.49
C PHE A 120 10.23 10.64 -11.69
N ALA A 121 10.02 11.74 -12.43
CA ALA A 121 9.18 11.71 -13.63
C ALA A 121 9.70 10.70 -14.66
N ALA A 122 11.02 10.61 -14.87
CA ALA A 122 11.64 9.65 -15.78
C ALA A 122 11.45 8.19 -15.32
N ALA A 123 11.61 7.92 -14.03
CA ALA A 123 11.34 6.60 -13.45
C ALA A 123 9.86 6.20 -13.63
N LEU A 124 8.95 7.16 -13.41
CA LEU A 124 7.52 6.96 -13.60
C LEU A 124 7.14 6.72 -15.07
N THR A 125 7.68 7.50 -16.01
CA THR A 125 7.54 7.27 -17.47
C THR A 125 7.92 5.85 -17.84
N SER A 126 9.04 5.37 -17.30
CA SER A 126 9.54 4.01 -17.55
C SER A 126 8.61 2.94 -16.98
N TRP A 127 8.10 3.13 -15.76
CA TRP A 127 7.12 2.22 -15.16
C TRP A 127 5.78 2.24 -15.92
N GLN A 128 5.23 3.42 -16.24
CA GLN A 128 3.99 3.58 -17.00
C GLN A 128 4.06 2.82 -18.32
N LYS A 129 5.16 2.95 -19.07
CA LYS A 129 5.38 2.21 -20.32
C LYS A 129 5.32 0.69 -20.11
N ARG A 130 5.98 0.17 -19.07
CA ARG A 130 5.97 -1.28 -18.75
C ARG A 130 4.60 -1.76 -18.27
N SER A 131 3.83 -0.89 -17.62
CA SER A 131 2.48 -1.16 -17.14
C SER A 131 1.39 -0.95 -18.20
N GLY A 132 1.77 -0.65 -19.46
CA GLY A 132 0.81 -0.43 -20.55
C GLY A 132 0.05 0.90 -20.48
N LEU A 133 0.53 1.85 -19.68
CA LEU A 133 -0.05 3.19 -19.52
C LEU A 133 0.65 4.20 -20.43
N LYS A 134 0.00 5.36 -20.64
CA LYS A 134 0.64 6.50 -21.31
C LYS A 134 1.86 6.98 -20.50
N PRO A 135 3.07 7.02 -21.07
CA PRO A 135 4.30 7.31 -20.33
C PRO A 135 4.51 8.83 -20.14
N SER A 136 3.61 9.48 -19.40
CA SER A 136 3.58 10.93 -19.18
C SER A 136 4.59 11.44 -18.15
N GLY A 137 5.11 10.56 -17.28
CA GLY A 137 5.91 10.95 -16.12
C GLY A 137 5.11 11.67 -15.03
N VAL A 138 3.78 11.75 -15.17
CA VAL A 138 2.86 12.36 -14.20
C VAL A 138 2.14 11.29 -13.41
N LEU A 139 2.19 11.36 -12.08
CA LEU A 139 1.47 10.46 -11.19
C LEU A 139 0.03 10.96 -10.98
N ASP A 140 -0.78 10.67 -11.98
CA ASP A 140 -2.21 10.95 -12.01
C ASP A 140 -3.05 9.82 -11.39
N LYS A 141 -4.37 9.97 -11.45
CA LYS A 141 -5.33 9.00 -10.89
C LYS A 141 -5.22 7.63 -11.55
N GLU A 142 -5.02 7.58 -12.86
CA GLU A 142 -4.92 6.31 -13.60
C GLU A 142 -3.65 5.56 -13.17
N SER A 143 -2.51 6.26 -13.15
CA SER A 143 -1.23 5.71 -12.69
C SER A 143 -1.31 5.23 -11.25
N LEU A 144 -1.89 6.04 -10.34
CA LEU A 144 -2.06 5.65 -8.94
C LEU A 144 -2.96 4.42 -8.78
N ASN A 145 -4.08 4.35 -9.50
CA ASN A 145 -4.97 3.19 -9.46
C ASN A 145 -4.28 1.91 -9.96
N ALA A 146 -3.46 2.01 -11.01
CA ALA A 146 -2.67 0.88 -11.49
C ALA A 146 -1.65 0.40 -10.45
N MET A 147 -0.96 1.32 -9.76
CA MET A 147 -0.07 0.96 -8.64
C MET A 147 -0.83 0.28 -7.51
N VAL A 148 -2.00 0.80 -7.14
CA VAL A 148 -2.88 0.20 -6.11
C VAL A 148 -3.28 -1.21 -6.50
N SER A 149 -3.69 -1.44 -7.75
CA SER A 149 -4.03 -2.76 -8.26
C SER A 149 -2.84 -3.72 -8.18
N GLU A 150 -1.63 -3.25 -8.52
CA GLU A 150 -0.41 -4.07 -8.41
C GLU A 150 -0.10 -4.45 -6.96
N TRP A 151 -0.19 -3.51 -6.02
CA TRP A 151 0.02 -3.80 -4.59
C TRP A 151 -1.02 -4.78 -4.04
N GLN A 152 -2.29 -4.59 -4.41
CA GLN A 152 -3.38 -5.48 -3.98
C GLN A 152 -3.25 -6.88 -4.59
N GLY A 153 -2.81 -7.00 -5.85
CA GLY A 153 -2.59 -8.29 -6.50
C GLY A 153 -1.48 -9.11 -5.85
N LYS A 154 -0.50 -8.47 -5.22
CA LYS A 154 0.62 -9.13 -4.51
C LYS A 154 0.28 -9.56 -3.08
N ARG A 155 -0.89 -9.20 -2.55
CA ARG A 155 -1.31 -9.54 -1.19
C ARG A 155 -1.70 -11.01 -1.03
N LEU A 156 -1.94 -11.41 0.21
CA LEU A 156 -2.40 -12.74 0.55
C LEU A 156 -3.79 -12.99 -0.06
N GLN A 157 -3.86 -13.88 -1.05
CA GLN A 157 -5.11 -14.25 -1.71
C GLN A 157 -5.84 -15.38 -0.98
N GLU A 158 -5.09 -16.30 -0.39
CA GLU A 158 -5.63 -17.40 0.38
C GLU A 158 -6.20 -16.92 1.73
N ARG A 159 -7.46 -17.23 2.01
CA ARG A 159 -8.17 -16.83 3.23
C ARG A 159 -8.58 -18.02 4.10
N SER A 160 -7.92 -19.16 3.90
CA SER A 160 -8.13 -20.38 4.68
C SER A 160 -7.80 -20.13 6.16
N TYR A 161 -8.57 -20.78 7.03
CA TYR A 161 -8.27 -20.77 8.45
C TYR A 161 -7.13 -21.75 8.69
N PRO A 162 -6.10 -21.40 9.49
CA PRO A 162 -4.98 -22.29 9.73
C PRO A 162 -5.44 -23.47 10.60
N PRO A 163 -4.93 -24.69 10.33
CA PRO A 163 -5.01 -25.78 11.29
C PRO A 163 -4.40 -25.37 12.64
N PRO A 164 -4.96 -25.80 13.80
CA PRO A 164 -4.42 -25.45 15.11
C PRO A 164 -2.93 -25.77 15.30
N GLU A 165 -2.44 -26.85 14.68
CA GLU A 165 -1.04 -27.28 14.69
C GLU A 165 -0.09 -26.32 13.95
N ASP A 166 -0.62 -25.51 13.04
CA ASP A 166 0.13 -24.48 12.32
C ASP A 166 0.20 -23.17 13.09
N LEU A 167 -0.55 -23.02 14.18
CA LEU A 167 -0.46 -21.86 15.06
C LEU A 167 0.58 -22.06 16.17
N VAL A 168 1.30 -21.00 16.48
CA VAL A 168 2.21 -20.90 17.62
C VAL A 168 1.84 -19.69 18.47
N THR A 169 1.95 -19.82 19.80
CA THR A 169 1.80 -18.68 20.71
C THR A 169 3.12 -17.93 20.78
N ALA A 170 3.19 -16.75 20.16
CA ALA A 170 4.39 -15.91 20.20
C ALA A 170 4.56 -15.26 21.59
N PRO A 171 5.78 -15.12 22.14
CA PRO A 171 6.01 -14.61 23.50
C PRO A 171 5.43 -13.21 23.71
N ALA A 172 4.97 -12.92 24.93
CA ALA A 172 4.42 -11.60 25.28
C ALA A 172 5.40 -10.44 25.02
N SER A 173 6.71 -10.69 25.10
CA SER A 173 7.76 -9.71 24.80
C SER A 173 7.78 -9.23 23.35
N ASP A 174 7.25 -10.04 22.42
CA ASP A 174 7.17 -9.67 20.99
C ASP A 174 5.93 -8.80 20.71
N PHE A 175 5.01 -8.65 21.67
CA PHE A 175 3.80 -7.86 21.51
C PHE A 175 3.94 -6.45 22.10
N TYR A 176 3.28 -5.50 21.42
CA TYR A 176 3.23 -4.10 21.85
C TYR A 176 2.56 -3.96 23.22
N ASP A 177 1.49 -4.73 23.43
CA ASP A 177 0.85 -4.93 24.73
C ASP A 177 1.23 -6.32 25.28
N PRO A 178 2.13 -6.40 26.27
CA PRO A 178 2.56 -7.67 26.83
C PRO A 178 1.48 -8.37 27.67
N THR A 179 0.38 -7.69 28.01
CA THR A 179 -0.73 -8.26 28.78
C THR A 179 -1.75 -8.99 27.91
N ARG A 180 -1.54 -8.99 26.59
CA ARG A 180 -2.42 -9.62 25.61
C ARG A 180 -2.52 -11.13 25.87
N ALA A 181 -3.76 -11.62 25.93
CA ALA A 181 -4.06 -13.02 26.17
C ALA A 181 -3.43 -13.95 25.10
N ASP A 182 -3.11 -15.18 25.50
CA ASP A 182 -2.37 -16.16 24.69
C ASP A 182 -3.04 -16.48 23.35
N ASP A 183 -4.37 -16.61 23.34
CA ASP A 183 -5.18 -16.83 22.13
C ASP A 183 -5.07 -15.67 21.14
N LEU A 184 -4.90 -14.44 21.63
CA LEU A 184 -4.69 -13.24 20.83
C LEU A 184 -3.22 -12.98 20.46
N ARG A 185 -2.32 -13.86 20.91
CA ARG A 185 -0.88 -13.88 20.56
C ARG A 185 -0.51 -15.00 19.59
N GLN A 186 -1.49 -15.74 19.08
CA GLN A 186 -1.26 -16.78 18.10
C GLN A 186 -0.83 -16.20 16.74
N VAL A 187 0.09 -16.89 16.07
CA VAL A 187 0.61 -16.56 14.74
C VAL A 187 0.83 -17.86 13.98
N GLU A 188 0.64 -17.88 12.67
CA GLU A 188 1.03 -19.04 11.85
C GLU A 188 2.55 -19.25 11.93
N ARG A 189 2.98 -20.51 12.04
CA ARG A 189 4.35 -20.91 12.39
C ARG A 189 5.40 -20.36 11.44
N LYS A 190 5.19 -20.46 10.12
CA LYS A 190 6.11 -19.93 9.10
C LYS A 190 6.14 -18.41 9.11
N THR A 191 4.99 -17.78 9.30
CA THR A 191 4.83 -16.33 9.45
C THR A 191 5.62 -15.82 10.65
N TYR A 192 5.51 -16.48 11.80
CA TYR A 192 6.27 -16.11 13.00
C TYR A 192 7.77 -16.28 12.79
N ALA A 193 8.20 -17.39 12.20
CA ALA A 193 9.61 -17.60 11.86
C ALA A 193 10.15 -16.51 10.90
N ALA A 194 9.36 -16.12 9.90
CA ALA A 194 9.70 -15.02 8.98
C ALA A 194 9.77 -13.67 9.70
N TYR A 195 8.82 -13.39 10.61
CA TYR A 195 8.83 -12.20 11.45
C TYR A 195 10.11 -12.11 12.28
N LYS A 196 10.54 -13.21 12.93
CA LYS A 196 11.79 -13.19 13.72
C LYS A 196 13.03 -12.92 12.87
N ARG A 197 13.11 -13.47 11.65
CA ARG A 197 14.21 -13.14 10.71
C ARG A 197 14.19 -11.67 10.28
N LEU A 198 13.00 -11.13 10.01
CA LEU A 198 12.81 -9.72 9.67
C LEU A 198 13.28 -8.83 10.82
N VAL A 199 12.82 -9.08 12.05
CA VAL A 199 13.18 -8.31 13.24
C VAL A 199 14.68 -8.40 13.53
N ALA A 200 15.27 -9.59 13.49
CA ALA A 200 16.71 -9.75 13.69
C ALA A 200 17.52 -8.91 12.71
N THR A 201 17.10 -8.87 11.44
CA THR A 201 17.78 -8.07 10.42
C THR A 201 17.58 -6.57 10.63
N ALA A 202 16.39 -6.13 11.06
CA ALA A 202 16.15 -4.73 11.41
C ALA A 202 16.99 -4.29 12.61
N VAL A 203 17.09 -5.13 13.65
CA VAL A 203 17.89 -4.85 14.84
C VAL A 203 19.38 -4.76 14.52
N ALA A 204 19.85 -5.54 13.54
CA ALA A 204 21.22 -5.45 13.05
C ALA A 204 21.52 -4.13 12.33
N ASP A 205 20.51 -3.50 11.70
CA ASP A 205 20.64 -2.24 10.99
C ASP A 205 20.71 -1.04 11.95
N ARG A 206 21.93 -0.56 12.19
CA ARG A 206 22.19 0.56 13.11
C ARG A 206 21.53 1.87 12.68
N SER A 207 21.20 2.04 11.40
CA SER A 207 20.57 3.28 10.90
C SER A 207 19.15 3.49 11.45
N LEU A 208 18.50 2.41 11.91
CA LEU A 208 17.16 2.44 12.50
C LEU A 208 17.14 2.97 13.93
N GLY A 209 18.27 2.94 14.64
CA GLY A 209 18.36 3.43 16.02
C GLY A 209 17.49 2.64 17.01
N LEU A 210 17.17 1.38 16.71
CA LEU A 210 16.37 0.52 17.59
C LEU A 210 17.12 0.24 18.89
N ALA A 211 16.42 0.28 20.03
CA ALA A 211 16.98 -0.11 21.32
C ALA A 211 17.16 -1.64 21.37
N ARG A 212 18.34 -2.08 21.84
CA ARG A 212 18.78 -3.48 21.78
C ARG A 212 19.08 -4.04 23.16
N SER A 213 18.78 -5.31 23.35
CA SER A 213 19.27 -6.07 24.49
C SER A 213 20.75 -6.43 24.32
N SER A 214 21.40 -6.89 25.39
CA SER A 214 22.77 -7.42 25.35
C SER A 214 22.92 -8.63 24.41
N LYS A 215 21.82 -9.35 24.14
CA LYS A 215 21.77 -10.48 23.19
C LYS A 215 21.60 -10.05 21.74
N GLY A 216 21.52 -8.74 21.47
CA GLY A 216 21.33 -8.22 20.12
C GLY A 216 19.91 -8.38 19.59
N GLU A 217 18.92 -8.56 20.47
CA GLU A 217 17.47 -8.57 20.16
C GLU A 217 16.86 -7.19 20.45
N LEU A 218 15.56 -7.01 20.17
CA LEU A 218 14.84 -5.81 20.61
C LEU A 218 14.89 -5.71 22.15
N ALA A 219 15.22 -4.53 22.67
CA ALA A 219 15.12 -4.28 24.10
C ALA A 219 13.65 -4.34 24.57
N PRO A 220 13.36 -4.71 25.83
CA PRO A 220 12.00 -4.70 26.36
C PRO A 220 11.29 -3.35 26.22
N THR A 221 12.04 -2.25 26.28
CA THR A 221 11.55 -0.87 26.13
C THR A 221 11.32 -0.44 24.68
N GLU A 222 11.89 -1.16 23.71
CA GLU A 222 11.67 -0.88 22.28
C GLU A 222 10.23 -1.23 21.90
N LYS A 223 9.58 -0.36 21.13
CA LYS A 223 8.21 -0.55 20.66
C LYS A 223 8.14 -0.84 19.17
N TYR A 224 9.07 -0.31 18.37
CA TYR A 224 9.07 -0.53 16.92
C TYR A 224 9.18 -2.02 16.60
N LEU A 225 8.43 -2.43 15.57
CA LEU A 225 8.32 -3.82 15.08
C LEU A 225 7.67 -4.81 16.07
N LYS A 226 7.23 -4.37 17.25
CA LYS A 226 6.38 -5.22 18.10
C LYS A 226 5.02 -5.46 17.45
N ILE A 227 4.50 -6.67 17.66
CA ILE A 227 3.21 -7.10 17.14
C ILE A 227 2.11 -6.43 17.96
N ILE A 228 1.27 -5.65 17.29
CA ILE A 228 0.06 -5.09 17.89
C ILE A 228 -1.08 -6.11 17.81
N SER A 229 -1.19 -6.81 16.69
CA SER A 229 -2.28 -7.76 16.41
C SER A 229 -1.82 -8.83 15.42
N ALA A 230 -2.30 -10.06 15.60
CA ALA A 230 -1.91 -11.23 14.80
C ALA A 230 -3.14 -12.10 14.47
N PHE A 231 -3.13 -13.40 14.78
CA PHE A 231 -4.29 -14.26 14.53
C PHE A 231 -5.54 -13.74 15.24
N ARG A 232 -6.68 -13.92 14.58
CA ARG A 232 -7.98 -13.54 15.13
C ARG A 232 -9.02 -14.59 14.79
N SER A 233 -9.63 -15.18 15.81
CA SER A 233 -10.74 -16.11 15.58
C SER A 233 -11.98 -15.39 15.05
N ARG A 234 -12.87 -16.13 14.38
CA ARG A 234 -14.15 -15.58 13.90
C ARG A 234 -15.02 -15.14 15.08
N GLU A 235 -15.05 -15.93 16.15
CA GLU A 235 -15.81 -15.65 17.37
C GLU A 235 -15.31 -14.37 18.04
N TYR A 236 -13.99 -14.15 18.08
CA TYR A 236 -13.42 -12.92 18.60
C TYR A 236 -13.76 -11.73 17.70
N GLN A 237 -13.69 -11.90 16.38
CA GLN A 237 -14.09 -10.85 15.43
C GLN A 237 -15.55 -10.45 15.58
N GLU A 238 -16.45 -11.41 15.79
CA GLU A 238 -17.88 -11.16 16.05
C GLU A 238 -18.09 -10.44 17.38
N LYS A 239 -17.34 -10.79 18.43
CA LYS A 239 -17.33 -10.06 19.71
C LYS A 239 -16.91 -8.60 19.51
N LEU A 240 -15.88 -8.34 18.71
CA LEU A 240 -15.48 -6.96 18.38
C LEU A 240 -16.57 -6.21 17.62
N ARG A 241 -17.20 -6.84 16.62
CA ARG A 241 -18.27 -6.21 15.84
C ARG A 241 -19.48 -5.85 16.70
N ARG A 242 -19.85 -6.71 17.66
CA ARG A 242 -20.92 -6.41 18.64
C ARG A 242 -20.59 -5.21 19.52
N LYS A 243 -19.32 -5.05 19.92
CA LYS A 243 -18.85 -3.89 20.71
C LYS A 243 -18.72 -2.61 19.89
N SER A 244 -18.71 -2.69 18.56
CA SER A 244 -18.55 -1.55 17.66
C SER A 244 -19.57 -1.63 16.52
N PRO A 245 -20.88 -1.48 16.81
CA PRO A 245 -21.95 -1.72 15.83
C PRO A 245 -21.87 -0.80 14.60
N ASN A 246 -21.26 0.38 14.75
CA ASN A 246 -21.11 1.37 13.68
C ASN A 246 -19.80 1.22 12.87
N ALA A 247 -18.99 0.17 13.11
CA ALA A 247 -17.77 -0.05 12.38
C ALA A 247 -18.06 -0.52 10.94
N GLY A 248 -17.78 0.36 9.96
CA GLY A 248 -17.85 0.01 8.54
C GLY A 248 -16.83 -1.06 8.13
N ARG A 249 -16.96 -1.61 6.91
CA ARG A 249 -16.07 -2.68 6.38
C ARG A 249 -14.58 -2.32 6.41
N ALA A 250 -14.27 -1.03 6.31
CA ALA A 250 -12.90 -0.50 6.39
C ALA A 250 -12.39 -0.30 7.83
N GLY A 251 -13.27 -0.28 8.84
CA GLY A 251 -12.88 -0.20 10.25
C GLY A 251 -12.82 -1.55 10.94
N LEU A 252 -13.71 -2.48 10.57
CA LEU A 252 -13.71 -3.84 11.09
C LEU A 252 -14.18 -4.84 10.02
N ALA A 253 -13.22 -5.50 9.36
CA ALA A 253 -13.47 -6.40 8.25
C ALA A 253 -14.35 -7.61 8.63
N VAL A 254 -15.23 -8.04 7.73
CA VAL A 254 -16.01 -9.29 7.93
C VAL A 254 -15.15 -10.51 7.64
N ASN A 255 -14.36 -10.47 6.57
CA ASN A 255 -13.37 -11.49 6.21
C ASN A 255 -11.98 -10.88 6.37
N SER A 256 -11.41 -11.01 7.57
CA SER A 256 -10.12 -10.41 7.89
C SER A 256 -8.96 -11.31 7.44
N PRO A 257 -7.90 -10.75 6.83
CA PRO A 257 -6.63 -11.46 6.63
C PRO A 257 -6.08 -12.12 7.91
N HIS A 258 -6.36 -11.53 9.08
CA HIS A 258 -5.92 -12.06 10.38
C HIS A 258 -6.47 -13.44 10.70
N PHE A 259 -7.55 -13.89 10.05
CA PHE A 259 -8.09 -15.24 10.22
C PHE A 259 -7.11 -16.33 9.78
N THR A 260 -6.15 -15.99 8.93
CA THR A 260 -5.16 -16.93 8.39
C THR A 260 -4.00 -17.18 9.36
N GLY A 261 -3.82 -16.34 10.39
CA GLY A 261 -2.61 -16.31 11.21
C GLY A 261 -1.36 -15.77 10.48
N ARG A 262 -1.47 -15.45 9.17
CA ARG A 262 -0.39 -14.97 8.30
C ARG A 262 -0.31 -13.44 8.21
N THR A 263 -1.10 -12.73 9.01
CA THR A 263 -1.16 -11.26 8.99
C THR A 263 -0.74 -10.70 10.34
N LEU A 264 0.14 -9.69 10.30
CA LEU A 264 0.65 -9.00 11.47
C LEU A 264 0.40 -7.50 11.33
N ASP A 265 -0.16 -6.92 12.38
CA ASP A 265 -0.11 -5.47 12.61
C ASP A 265 1.17 -5.18 13.41
N LEU A 266 2.11 -4.44 12.83
CA LEU A 266 3.38 -4.08 13.45
C LEU A 266 3.39 -2.61 13.87
N PHE A 267 3.95 -2.31 15.04
CA PHE A 267 4.12 -0.91 15.42
C PHE A 267 5.22 -0.25 14.59
N VAL A 268 4.83 0.78 13.83
CA VAL A 268 5.70 1.56 12.94
C VAL A 268 5.75 3.05 13.32
N GLY A 269 5.27 3.40 14.51
CA GLY A 269 5.15 4.79 15.00
C GLY A 269 3.71 5.31 14.97
N GLY A 270 3.54 6.56 15.41
CA GLY A 270 2.22 7.20 15.54
C GLY A 270 1.30 6.46 16.52
N GLU A 271 0.00 6.65 16.33
CA GLU A 271 -1.06 5.92 17.02
C GLU A 271 -1.21 4.51 16.42
N PRO A 272 -1.14 3.43 17.24
CA PRO A 272 -1.32 2.06 16.79
C PRO A 272 -2.69 1.83 16.10
N VAL A 273 -2.68 1.21 14.92
CA VAL A 273 -3.89 0.72 14.22
C VAL A 273 -4.95 1.81 13.93
N GLU A 274 -4.52 3.07 13.76
CA GLU A 274 -5.40 4.21 13.47
C GLU A 274 -5.27 4.68 12.00
N THR A 275 -6.40 4.75 11.28
CA THR A 275 -6.47 4.99 9.83
C THR A 275 -6.55 6.46 9.43
N LYS A 276 -6.65 7.39 10.40
CA LYS A 276 -6.62 8.83 10.13
C LYS A 276 -5.41 9.20 9.27
N ASN A 277 -5.65 10.04 8.25
CA ASN A 277 -4.59 10.46 7.32
C ASN A 277 -3.42 11.14 8.02
N SER A 278 -3.68 11.94 9.06
CA SER A 278 -2.64 12.57 9.88
C SER A 278 -1.75 11.54 10.58
N ASN A 279 -2.35 10.47 11.12
CA ASN A 279 -1.60 9.38 11.74
C ASN A 279 -0.76 8.62 10.72
N ARG A 280 -1.37 8.25 9.58
CA ARG A 280 -0.65 7.56 8.50
C ARG A 280 0.50 8.40 7.95
N ALA A 281 0.34 9.72 7.84
CA ALA A 281 1.40 10.62 7.41
C ALA A 281 2.62 10.58 8.35
N ILE A 282 2.41 10.45 9.67
CA ILE A 282 3.50 10.26 10.65
C ILE A 282 4.14 8.89 10.45
N GLN A 283 3.33 7.83 10.36
CA GLN A 283 3.81 6.45 10.23
C GLN A 283 4.71 6.26 9.01
N VAL A 284 4.32 6.81 7.86
CA VAL A 284 5.09 6.60 6.62
C VAL A 284 6.41 7.37 6.56
N GLN A 285 6.58 8.35 7.46
CA GLN A 285 7.82 9.09 7.61
C GLN A 285 8.83 8.41 8.54
N THR A 286 8.43 7.39 9.30
CA THR A 286 9.36 6.72 10.23
C THR A 286 10.41 5.91 9.47
N ARG A 287 11.64 5.89 9.98
CA ARG A 287 12.74 5.09 9.42
C ARG A 287 12.38 3.61 9.36
N VAL A 288 11.66 3.13 10.37
CA VAL A 288 11.20 1.74 10.48
C VAL A 288 10.22 1.38 9.37
N TYR A 289 9.21 2.22 9.11
CA TYR A 289 8.28 1.95 8.01
C TYR A 289 8.99 1.93 6.65
N GLN A 290 9.82 2.94 6.39
CA GLN A 290 10.57 3.01 5.13
C GLN A 290 11.50 1.82 4.94
N TRP A 291 12.12 1.34 6.02
CA TRP A 291 12.93 0.13 6.00
C TRP A 291 12.09 -1.11 5.70
N LEU A 292 10.90 -1.26 6.31
CA LEU A 292 9.98 -2.35 5.99
C LEU A 292 9.59 -2.34 4.51
N VAL A 293 9.23 -1.18 3.96
CA VAL A 293 8.87 -1.07 2.53
C VAL A 293 10.01 -1.55 1.62
N ARG A 294 11.27 -1.27 1.97
CA ARG A 294 12.42 -1.74 1.21
C ARG A 294 12.74 -3.23 1.41
N ASN A 295 12.54 -3.75 2.62
CA ASN A 295 13.14 -5.02 3.05
C ASN A 295 12.15 -6.15 3.35
N ALA A 296 10.86 -5.89 3.58
CA ALA A 296 9.92 -6.90 4.07
C ALA A 296 9.68 -8.03 3.05
N ASP A 297 9.76 -7.72 1.75
CA ASP A 297 9.56 -8.66 0.64
C ASP A 297 10.53 -9.86 0.69
N ARG A 298 11.82 -9.63 0.96
CA ARG A 298 12.80 -10.73 1.05
C ARG A 298 12.44 -11.72 2.17
N PHE A 299 11.68 -11.30 3.17
CA PHE A 299 11.16 -12.16 4.23
C PHE A 299 9.76 -12.75 3.93
N GLY A 300 9.15 -12.38 2.80
CA GLY A 300 7.84 -12.89 2.38
C GLY A 300 6.64 -12.02 2.79
N PHE A 301 6.88 -10.82 3.33
CA PHE A 301 5.82 -9.91 3.75
C PHE A 301 5.45 -8.90 2.66
N ARG A 302 4.16 -8.59 2.57
CA ARG A 302 3.56 -7.61 1.66
C ARG A 302 2.73 -6.60 2.45
N PRO A 303 2.89 -5.29 2.20
CA PRO A 303 2.10 -4.29 2.90
C PRO A 303 0.66 -4.29 2.38
N TYR A 304 -0.30 -4.06 3.27
CA TYR A 304 -1.57 -3.48 2.84
C TYR A 304 -1.37 -1.97 2.70
N TYR A 305 -1.33 -1.50 1.46
CA TYR A 305 -0.89 -0.14 1.13
C TYR A 305 -1.66 0.98 1.87
N TYR A 306 -2.91 0.74 2.27
CA TYR A 306 -3.73 1.71 2.99
C TYR A 306 -3.36 1.86 4.48
N GLU A 307 -2.79 0.81 5.08
CA GLU A 307 -2.54 0.68 6.52
C GLU A 307 -1.04 0.40 6.75
N PRO A 308 -0.21 1.42 7.08
CA PRO A 308 1.24 1.29 7.20
C PRO A 308 1.73 0.20 8.16
N TRP A 309 0.90 -0.17 9.14
CA TRP A 309 1.19 -1.21 10.13
C TRP A 309 0.81 -2.62 9.67
N HIS A 310 -0.01 -2.81 8.64
CA HIS A 310 -0.60 -4.10 8.27
C HIS A 310 0.26 -4.83 7.23
N TRP A 311 0.81 -5.99 7.60
CA TRP A 311 1.71 -6.78 6.76
C TRP A 311 1.24 -8.23 6.65
N GLU A 312 1.21 -8.75 5.42
CA GLU A 312 0.72 -10.09 5.11
C GLU A 312 1.87 -10.97 4.61
N TYR A 313 2.04 -12.13 5.22
CA TYR A 313 2.99 -13.14 4.78
C TYR A 313 2.39 -13.97 3.65
N VAL A 314 3.00 -13.92 2.46
CA VAL A 314 2.47 -14.52 1.22
C VAL A 314 3.28 -15.68 0.68
N LYS A 315 4.39 -16.03 1.32
CA LYS A 315 5.23 -17.19 0.98
C LYS A 315 4.86 -18.41 1.82
#